data_AF-B7QDU4-F1
#
_entry.id   AF-B7QDU4-F1
#
_cell.length_a   1.000
_cell.length_b   1.000
_cell.length_c   1.000
_cell.angle_alpha   90.00
_cell.angle_beta   90.00
_cell.angle_gamma   90.00
#
_symmetry.space_group_name_H-M   'P 1'
#
loop_
_entity.id
_entity.type
_entity.pdbx_description
1 polymer ?
#
loop_
_entity_poly.entity_id
_entity_poly.type
_entity_poly.pdbx_seq_one_letter_code
_entity_poly.pdbx_strand_id
1 'polypeptide(L)'
;MTDWIRVVWEQRSGARLSGPAGTRSMLQLDSFRGHLTPEVKTKLRNINSDLVVIPGGMTPELQPLDVSVNKPFKANLRQEYEERVRNPERKNTPTGKLHKASASTIAKWISDAWKRVQMDVVVKSLKKCSITNHFDGAEDNLL
;
A
#
# COMPACT_ATOMS: atom_id res chain seq x y z
N MET A 1 -14.67 0.07 -0.23
CA MET A 1 -13.79 1.23 -0.03
C MET A 1 -14.11 1.98 1.27
N THR A 2 -15.36 2.36 1.51
CA THR A 2 -15.80 3.05 2.75
C THR A 2 -15.51 2.27 4.04
N ASP A 3 -15.62 0.95 4.01
CA ASP A 3 -15.21 0.07 5.12
C ASP A 3 -13.69 0.10 5.33
N TRP A 4 -12.91 0.04 4.25
CA TRP A 4 -11.46 0.14 4.32
C TRP A 4 -11.01 1.47 4.95
N ILE A 5 -11.66 2.57 4.56
CA ILE A 5 -11.40 3.88 5.18
C ILE A 5 -11.65 3.82 6.69
N ARG A 6 -12.77 3.21 7.13
CA ARG A 6 -13.12 3.07 8.54
C ARG A 6 -12.09 2.25 9.34
N VAL A 7 -11.71 1.10 8.79
CA VAL A 7 -10.95 0.09 9.55
C VAL A 7 -9.44 0.22 9.38
N VAL A 8 -8.98 0.91 8.34
CA VAL A 8 -7.55 1.09 8.05
C VAL A 8 -7.17 2.57 8.13
N TRP A 9 -7.74 3.41 7.26
CA TRP A 9 -7.31 4.79 7.16
C TRP A 9 -7.56 5.58 8.45
N GLU A 10 -8.77 5.50 9.01
CA GLU A 10 -9.15 6.16 10.26
C GLU A 10 -8.49 5.56 11.51
N GLN A 11 -7.89 4.37 11.39
CA GLN A 11 -7.19 3.70 12.50
C GLN A 11 -5.68 3.92 12.47
N ARG A 12 -5.14 4.57 11.41
CA ARG A 12 -3.70 4.84 11.31
C ARG A 12 -3.23 5.72 12.47
N SER A 13 -1.96 5.57 12.86
CA SER A 13 -1.33 6.46 13.84
C SER A 13 -1.48 7.92 13.43
N GLY A 14 -1.98 8.77 14.33
CA GLY A 14 -2.26 10.18 14.06
C GLY A 14 -3.64 10.48 13.45
N ALA A 15 -4.45 9.50 13.04
CA ALA A 15 -5.81 9.74 12.52
C ALA A 15 -6.76 10.37 13.55
N ARG A 16 -6.56 10.09 14.85
CA ARG A 16 -7.37 10.71 15.92
C ARG A 16 -7.11 12.21 16.08
N LEU A 17 -6.05 12.72 15.46
CA LEU A 17 -5.79 14.14 15.33
C LEU A 17 -6.49 14.74 14.12
N SER A 18 -7.20 13.96 13.29
CA SER A 18 -7.82 14.37 12.01
C SER A 18 -9.29 14.84 12.18
N GLY A 19 -9.54 15.80 13.07
CA GLY A 19 -10.80 16.56 13.11
C GLY A 19 -10.82 17.75 12.13
N PRO A 20 -11.89 18.56 12.11
CA PRO A 20 -11.95 19.81 11.32
C PRO A 20 -10.87 20.83 11.69
N ALA A 21 -10.43 20.82 12.95
CA ALA A 21 -9.28 21.58 13.47
C ALA A 21 -7.99 20.73 13.57
N GLY A 22 -8.03 19.56 12.95
CA GLY A 22 -7.03 18.51 13.07
C GLY A 22 -6.01 18.48 11.93
N THR A 23 -5.04 17.58 12.01
CA THR A 23 -4.02 17.41 10.98
C THR A 23 -4.65 16.94 9.67
N ARG A 24 -4.60 17.81 8.66
CA ARG A 24 -5.01 17.49 7.28
C ARG A 24 -4.12 16.38 6.73
N SER A 25 -4.73 15.41 6.05
CA SER A 25 -4.01 14.25 5.50
C SER A 25 -4.28 14.09 4.01
N MET A 26 -3.38 13.42 3.31
CA MET A 26 -3.52 13.14 1.88
C MET A 26 -3.58 11.63 1.64
N LEU A 27 -4.58 11.17 0.88
CA LEU A 27 -4.72 9.80 0.41
C LEU A 27 -4.62 9.78 -1.11
N GLN A 28 -3.55 9.19 -1.63
CA GLN A 28 -3.35 9.02 -3.06
C GLN A 28 -3.87 7.65 -3.52
N LEU A 29 -4.70 7.62 -4.56
CA LEU A 29 -5.28 6.40 -5.14
C LEU A 29 -5.30 6.48 -6.67
N ASP A 30 -5.30 5.34 -7.34
CA ASP A 30 -5.56 5.28 -8.77
C ASP A 30 -7.01 5.69 -9.14
N SER A 31 -7.25 5.90 -10.43
CA SER A 31 -8.57 6.28 -10.96
C SER A 31 -9.58 5.12 -11.02
N PHE A 32 -9.42 4.05 -10.24
CA PHE A 32 -10.40 2.97 -10.18
C PHE A 32 -11.77 3.50 -9.73
N ARG A 33 -12.84 3.09 -10.42
CA ARG A 33 -14.20 3.63 -10.21
C ARG A 33 -14.66 3.53 -8.74
N GLY A 34 -14.27 2.47 -8.03
CA GLY A 34 -14.60 2.28 -6.61
C GLY A 34 -13.93 3.27 -5.65
N HIS A 35 -12.86 3.96 -6.06
CA HIS A 35 -12.21 5.03 -5.29
C HIS A 35 -12.88 6.39 -5.50
N LEU A 36 -13.64 6.55 -6.59
CA LEU A 36 -14.16 7.85 -7.04
C LEU A 36 -15.64 8.07 -6.71
N THR A 37 -16.27 7.14 -5.99
CA THR A 37 -17.70 7.24 -5.67
C THR A 37 -17.99 8.44 -4.76
N PRO A 38 -19.20 9.04 -4.84
CA PRO A 38 -19.57 10.15 -3.97
C PRO A 38 -19.43 9.83 -2.48
N GLU A 39 -19.74 8.60 -2.07
CA GLU A 39 -19.65 8.14 -0.69
C GLU A 39 -18.20 8.14 -0.19
N VAL A 40 -17.26 7.71 -1.03
CA VAL A 40 -15.82 7.72 -0.69
C VAL A 40 -15.33 9.16 -0.53
N LYS A 41 -15.64 10.03 -1.50
CA LYS A 41 -15.24 11.44 -1.46
C LYS A 41 -15.82 12.17 -0.24
N THR A 42 -17.10 11.97 0.05
CA THR A 42 -17.77 12.54 1.23
C THR A 42 -17.13 12.04 2.52
N LYS A 43 -16.86 10.73 2.60
CA LYS A 43 -16.25 10.15 3.79
C LYS A 43 -14.84 10.72 4.06
N LEU A 44 -14.00 10.85 3.05
CA LEU A 44 -12.65 11.42 3.19
C LEU A 44 -12.69 12.89 3.60
N ARG A 45 -13.61 13.69 3.03
CA ARG A 45 -13.81 15.09 3.45
C ARG A 45 -14.20 15.21 4.91
N ASN A 46 -15.08 14.33 5.40
CA ASN A 46 -15.56 14.37 6.80
C ASN A 46 -14.44 14.08 7.82
N ILE A 47 -13.34 13.46 7.39
CA ILE A 47 -12.17 13.14 8.23
C ILE A 47 -10.93 13.96 7.85
N ASN A 48 -11.14 15.15 7.26
CA ASN A 48 -10.10 16.11 6.85
C ASN A 48 -8.98 15.46 6.01
N SER A 49 -9.36 14.58 5.08
CA SER A 49 -8.44 13.89 4.18
C SER A 49 -8.71 14.25 2.72
N ASP A 50 -7.68 14.73 2.03
CA ASP A 50 -7.73 14.99 0.60
C ASP A 50 -7.56 13.69 -0.20
N LEU A 51 -8.38 13.51 -1.22
CA LEU A 51 -8.21 12.44 -2.20
C LEU A 51 -7.42 12.97 -3.39
N VAL A 52 -6.22 12.43 -3.60
CA VAL A 52 -5.41 12.69 -4.80
C VAL A 52 -5.54 11.51 -5.74
N VAL A 53 -6.05 11.77 -6.94
CA VAL A 53 -6.33 10.74 -7.94
C VAL A 53 -5.20 10.71 -8.97
N ILE A 54 -4.59 9.54 -9.14
CA ILE A 54 -3.59 9.32 -10.19
C ILE A 54 -4.31 9.13 -11.53
N PRO A 55 -3.96 9.89 -12.58
CA PRO A 55 -4.55 9.72 -13.90
C PRO A 55 -4.31 8.32 -14.47
N GLY A 56 -5.23 7.87 -15.32
CA GLY A 56 -5.10 6.58 -16.00
C GLY A 56 -3.79 6.50 -16.79
N GLY A 57 -3.09 5.37 -16.68
CA GLY A 57 -1.80 5.14 -17.34
C GLY A 57 -0.58 5.74 -16.62
N MET A 58 -0.78 6.54 -15.56
CA MET A 58 0.33 7.17 -14.83
C MET A 58 0.73 6.45 -13.53
N THR A 59 0.07 5.35 -13.17
CA THR A 59 0.44 4.51 -12.02
C THR A 59 1.94 4.13 -11.98
N PRO A 60 2.58 3.71 -13.10
CA PRO A 60 4.00 3.35 -13.08
C PRO A 60 4.95 4.50 -12.74
N GLU A 61 4.49 5.75 -12.83
CA GLU A 61 5.30 6.96 -12.61
C GLU A 61 4.92 7.69 -11.31
N LEU A 62 3.61 7.75 -11.01
CA LEU A 62 3.08 8.61 -9.95
C LEU A 62 2.63 7.85 -8.71
N GLN A 63 2.52 6.52 -8.75
CA GLN A 63 2.07 5.73 -7.60
C GLN A 63 3.27 5.14 -6.84
N PRO A 64 3.59 5.63 -5.62
CA PRO A 64 4.79 5.19 -4.89
C PRO A 64 4.84 3.67 -4.68
N LEU A 65 3.67 3.07 -4.49
CA LEU A 65 3.54 1.63 -4.37
C LEU A 65 4.03 0.90 -5.61
N ASP A 66 3.63 1.32 -6.81
CA ASP A 66 4.02 0.66 -8.06
C ASP A 66 5.41 1.06 -8.55
N VAL A 67 5.83 2.30 -8.29
CA VAL A 67 7.15 2.83 -8.68
C VAL A 67 8.29 2.08 -7.98
N SER A 68 8.16 1.75 -6.70
CA SER A 68 9.30 1.21 -5.95
C SER A 68 8.98 0.24 -4.81
N VAL A 69 7.82 0.33 -4.16
CA VAL A 69 7.54 -0.49 -2.96
C VAL A 69 7.10 -1.91 -3.31
N ASN A 70 6.27 -2.07 -4.35
CA ASN A 70 5.69 -3.35 -4.74
C ASN A 70 6.74 -4.34 -5.24
N LYS A 71 7.85 -3.86 -5.83
CA LYS A 71 8.94 -4.73 -6.31
C LYS A 71 9.60 -5.53 -5.17
N PRO A 72 10.22 -4.91 -4.15
CA PRO A 72 10.81 -5.65 -3.03
C PRO A 72 9.75 -6.40 -2.22
N PHE A 73 8.54 -5.84 -2.04
CA PHE A 73 7.45 -6.56 -1.37
C PHE A 73 7.08 -7.87 -2.07
N LYS A 74 6.87 -7.85 -3.39
CA LYS A 74 6.55 -9.05 -4.18
C LYS A 74 7.73 -10.04 -4.21
N ALA A 75 8.97 -9.55 -4.21
CA ALA A 75 10.15 -10.41 -4.10
C ALA A 75 10.19 -11.14 -2.74
N ASN A 76 9.94 -10.41 -1.65
CA ASN A 76 9.88 -10.98 -0.30
C ASN A 76 8.74 -12.01 -0.18
N LEU A 77 7.57 -11.73 -0.73
CA LEU A 77 6.43 -12.65 -0.73
C LEU A 77 6.71 -13.90 -1.57
N ARG A 78 7.41 -13.74 -2.69
CA ARG A 78 7.84 -14.86 -3.54
C ARG A 78 8.82 -15.78 -2.78
N GLN A 79 9.71 -15.22 -1.98
CA GLN A 79 10.62 -16.02 -1.15
C GLN A 79 9.86 -16.93 -0.18
N GLU A 80 8.83 -16.41 0.52
CA GLU A 80 7.98 -17.23 1.42
C GLU A 80 7.33 -18.41 0.68
N TYR A 81 6.84 -18.15 -0.53
CA TYR A 81 6.25 -19.18 -1.37
C TYR A 81 7.29 -20.23 -1.80
N GLU A 82 8.45 -19.80 -2.28
CA GLU A 82 9.52 -20.70 -2.73
C GLU A 82 10.10 -21.54 -1.59
N GLU A 83 10.24 -20.98 -0.39
CA GLU A 83 10.66 -21.72 0.80
C GLU A 83 9.66 -22.83 1.13
N ARG A 84 8.34 -22.55 1.05
CA ARG A 84 7.32 -23.58 1.21
C ARG A 84 7.38 -24.64 0.12
N VAL A 85 7.62 -24.25 -1.13
CA VAL A 85 7.76 -25.20 -2.25
C VAL A 85 8.99 -26.08 -2.06
N ARG A 86 10.09 -25.53 -1.53
CA ARG A 86 11.34 -26.26 -1.28
C ARG A 86 11.30 -27.13 -0.04
N ASN A 87 10.38 -26.88 0.90
CA ASN A 87 10.26 -27.67 2.12
C ASN A 87 10.02 -29.17 1.79
N PRO A 88 10.88 -30.10 2.25
CA PRO A 88 10.73 -31.53 1.98
C PRO A 88 9.52 -32.14 2.70
N GLU A 89 9.10 -31.57 3.83
CA GLU A 89 7.91 -32.00 4.60
C GLU A 89 6.61 -31.38 4.09
N ARG A 90 6.64 -30.73 2.92
CA ARG A 90 5.46 -30.07 2.37
C ARG A 90 4.33 -31.07 2.11
N LYS A 91 3.13 -30.66 2.47
CA LYS A 91 1.91 -31.43 2.17
C LYS A 91 1.54 -31.27 0.70
N ASN A 92 1.46 -32.39 0.00
CA ASN A 92 0.88 -32.48 -1.35
C ASN A 92 -0.52 -33.08 -1.26
N THR A 93 -1.36 -32.79 -2.25
CA THR A 93 -2.63 -33.49 -2.47
C THR A 93 -2.34 -34.95 -2.86
N PRO A 94 -3.33 -35.86 -2.77
CA PRO A 94 -3.17 -37.23 -3.26
C PRO A 94 -2.73 -37.31 -4.73
N THR A 95 -3.06 -36.28 -5.53
CA THR A 95 -2.66 -36.14 -6.94
C THR A 95 -1.28 -35.50 -7.15
N GLY A 96 -0.49 -35.31 -6.09
CA GLY A 96 0.88 -34.77 -6.16
C GLY A 96 1.00 -33.26 -6.30
N LYS A 97 -0.11 -32.49 -6.23
CA LYS A 97 -0.07 -31.02 -6.31
C LYS A 97 0.25 -30.42 -4.94
N LEU A 98 0.92 -29.27 -4.90
CA LEU A 98 1.14 -28.55 -3.65
C LEU A 98 -0.21 -28.18 -3.01
N HIS A 99 -0.37 -28.51 -1.72
CA HIS A 99 -1.59 -28.14 -1.00
C HIS A 99 -1.74 -26.62 -0.92
N LYS A 100 -2.96 -26.09 -1.08
CA LYS A 100 -3.23 -24.65 -0.95
C LYS A 100 -2.81 -24.16 0.44
N ALA A 101 -2.18 -22.98 0.53
CA ALA A 101 -1.93 -22.34 1.82
C ALA A 101 -3.26 -21.95 2.45
N SER A 102 -3.38 -22.03 3.78
CA SER A 102 -4.52 -21.43 4.47
C SER A 102 -4.45 -19.90 4.35
N ALA A 103 -5.59 -19.24 4.55
CA ALA A 103 -5.62 -17.78 4.61
C ALA A 103 -4.70 -17.21 5.71
N SER A 104 -4.60 -17.89 6.86
CA SER A 104 -3.71 -17.49 7.95
C SER A 104 -2.23 -17.57 7.59
N THR A 105 -1.81 -18.62 6.87
CA THR A 105 -0.45 -18.73 6.35
C THR A 105 -0.14 -17.62 5.35
N ILE A 106 -1.05 -17.34 4.42
CA ILE A 106 -0.88 -16.25 3.45
C ILE A 106 -0.80 -14.89 4.16
N ALA A 107 -1.66 -14.64 5.16
CA ALA A 107 -1.64 -13.41 5.94
C ALA A 107 -0.31 -13.23 6.70
N LYS A 108 0.23 -14.32 7.26
CA LYS A 108 1.57 -14.31 7.89
C LYS A 108 2.65 -13.94 6.88
N TRP A 109 2.65 -14.55 5.70
CA TRP A 109 3.61 -14.22 4.65
C TRP A 109 3.51 -12.77 4.19
N ILE A 110 2.30 -12.23 4.03
CA ILE A 110 2.10 -10.82 3.70
C ILE A 110 2.71 -9.93 4.79
N SER A 111 2.44 -10.24 6.07
CA SER A 111 2.98 -9.49 7.20
C SER A 111 4.51 -9.53 7.25
N ASP A 112 5.10 -10.72 7.12
CA ASP A 112 6.54 -10.93 7.21
C ASP A 112 7.27 -10.34 5.97
N ALA A 113 6.68 -10.45 4.77
CA ALA A 113 7.19 -9.82 3.56
C ALA A 113 7.17 -8.28 3.64
N TRP A 114 6.12 -7.69 4.22
CA TRP A 114 6.01 -6.25 4.44
C TRP A 114 7.05 -5.74 5.44
N LYS A 115 7.27 -6.44 6.56
CA LYS A 115 8.29 -6.07 7.56
C LYS A 115 9.71 -6.04 6.99
N ARG A 116 9.98 -6.80 5.91
CA ARG A 116 11.27 -6.81 5.21
C ARG A 116 11.42 -5.68 4.18
N VAL A 117 10.36 -4.92 3.88
CA VAL A 117 10.47 -3.72 3.05
C VAL A 117 11.14 -2.62 3.88
N GLN A 118 12.27 -2.13 3.40
CA GLN A 118 13.02 -1.09 4.09
C GLN A 118 12.27 0.25 4.05
N MET A 119 12.30 0.98 5.17
CA MET A 119 11.63 2.28 5.27
C MET A 119 12.18 3.30 4.28
N ASP A 120 13.48 3.22 3.96
CA ASP A 120 14.11 4.12 2.99
C ASP A 120 13.53 3.96 1.58
N VAL A 121 13.10 2.76 1.19
CA VAL A 121 12.40 2.51 -0.08
C VAL A 121 11.06 3.26 -0.11
N VAL A 122 10.34 3.29 1.01
CA VAL A 122 9.06 4.01 1.11
C VAL A 122 9.28 5.52 1.03
N VAL A 123 10.29 6.05 1.71
CA VAL A 123 10.61 7.49 1.65
C VAL A 123 11.06 7.89 0.24
N LYS A 124 11.98 7.13 -0.37
CA LYS A 124 12.46 7.40 -1.73
C LYS A 124 11.36 7.27 -2.77
N SER A 125 10.41 6.33 -2.61
CA SER A 125 9.30 6.17 -3.54
C SER A 125 8.35 7.36 -3.52
N LEU A 126 8.06 7.91 -2.33
CA LEU A 126 7.26 9.13 -2.19
C LEU A 126 7.93 10.31 -2.89
N LYS A 127 9.23 10.54 -2.62
CA LYS A 127 9.99 11.62 -3.26
C LYS A 127 10.04 11.50 -4.79
N LYS A 128 10.26 10.28 -5.30
CA LYS A 128 10.27 10.00 -6.74
C LYS A 128 8.92 10.29 -7.41
N CYS A 129 7.82 10.16 -6.67
CA CYS A 129 6.48 10.52 -7.13
C CYS A 129 6.11 12.00 -6.87
N SER A 130 7.10 12.88 -6.63
CA SER A 130 6.91 14.29 -6.28
C SER A 130 6.13 14.53 -4.99
N ILE A 131 6.11 13.56 -4.07
CA ILE A 131 5.47 13.69 -2.75
C ILE A 131 6.54 14.00 -1.71
N THR A 132 6.74 15.29 -1.44
CA THR A 132 7.72 15.81 -0.47
C THR A 132 7.10 16.84 0.48
N ASN A 133 7.79 17.07 1.61
CA ASN A 133 7.45 18.11 2.59
C ASN A 133 8.16 19.45 2.30
N HIS A 134 9.13 19.46 1.38
CA HIS A 134 9.90 20.65 1.03
C HIS A 134 9.12 21.51 0.03
N PHE A 135 8.56 22.62 0.50
CA PHE A 135 7.79 23.55 -0.33
C PHE A 135 8.66 24.48 -1.20
N ASP A 136 9.97 24.50 -0.98
CA ASP A 136 10.94 25.35 -1.66
C ASP A 136 11.52 24.73 -2.94
N GLY A 137 11.06 23.52 -3.32
CA GLY A 137 11.53 22.83 -4.52
C GLY A 137 12.95 22.29 -4.41
N ALA A 138 13.54 22.28 -3.21
CA ALA A 138 14.91 21.79 -2.99
C ALA A 138 15.12 20.31 -3.36
N GLU A 139 14.02 19.56 -3.55
CA GLU A 139 14.02 18.13 -3.91
C GLU A 139 13.49 17.86 -5.33
N ASP A 140 13.25 18.89 -6.15
CA ASP A 140 12.70 18.74 -7.51
C ASP A 140 13.69 18.03 -8.47
N ASN A 141 14.98 18.01 -8.12
CA ASN A 141 16.03 17.28 -8.85
C ASN A 141 15.97 15.76 -8.65
N LEU A 142 15.09 15.25 -7.78
CA LEU A 142 14.90 13.82 -7.53
C LEU A 142 13.90 13.16 -8.49
N LEU A 143 13.29 13.95 -9.38
CA LEU A 143 12.37 13.51 -10.44
C LEU A 143 13.15 12.95 -11.63
#